data_AF-A0A9D7D2D2-F1
#
_entry.id   AF-A0A9D7D2D2-F1
#
_cell.length_a   1.000
_cell.length_b   1.000
_cell.length_c   1.000
_cell.angle_alpha   90.00
_cell.angle_beta   90.00
_cell.angle_gamma   90.00
#
_symmetry.space_group_name_H-M   'P 1'
#
loop_
_entity.id
_entity.type
_entity.pdbx_description
1 polymer ?
#
loop_
_entity_poly.entity_id
_entity_poly.type
_entity_poly.pdbx_seq_one_letter_code
_entity_poly.pdbx_strand_id
1 'polypeptide(L)' 'MISKILGGLFLVGYSTVMFSGIDFSSHQKSEVSPSMRQSPGGYRTWAFWHAGSSGGK' A
#
# COMPACT_ATOMS: atom_id res chain seq x y z
N MET A 1 2.64 -34.46 -13.81
CA MET A 1 2.25 -34.51 -12.38
C MET A 1 2.98 -33.46 -11.55
N ILE A 2 4.31 -33.36 -11.68
CA ILE A 2 5.16 -32.36 -11.00
C ILE A 2 4.75 -30.90 -11.25
N SER A 3 4.33 -30.51 -12.47
CA SER A 3 3.93 -29.12 -12.72
C SER A 3 2.69 -28.68 -11.93
N LYS A 4 1.77 -29.62 -11.64
CA LYS A 4 0.57 -29.34 -10.84
C LYS A 4 0.92 -29.11 -9.37
N ILE A 5 1.88 -29.88 -8.85
CA ILE A 5 2.39 -29.73 -7.47
C ILE A 5 3.11 -28.38 -7.35
N LEU A 6 3.95 -28.04 -8.34
CA LEU A 6 4.67 -26.77 -8.35
C LEU A 6 3.72 -25.57 -8.45
N GLY A 7 2.72 -25.64 -9.32
CA GLY A 7 1.69 -24.61 -9.45
C GLY A 7 0.87 -24.44 -8.18
N GLY A 8 0.49 -25.55 -7.53
CA GLY A 8 -0.22 -25.53 -6.24
C GLY A 8 0.61 -24.86 -5.13
N LEU A 9 1.90 -25.17 -5.04
CA LEU A 9 2.82 -24.55 -4.08
C LEU A 9 2.93 -23.04 -4.28
N PHE A 10 3.03 -22.57 -5.54
CA PHE A 10 3.06 -21.13 -5.84
C PHE A 10 1.78 -20.41 -5.40
N LEU A 11 0.62 -21.03 -5.65
CA LEU A 11 -0.67 -20.45 -5.33
C LEU A 11 -0.88 -20.33 -3.81
N VAL A 12 -0.51 -21.38 -3.07
CA VAL A 12 -0.55 -21.37 -1.60
C VAL A 12 0.43 -20.36 -1.02
N GLY A 13 1.67 -20.32 -1.50
CA GLY A 13 2.67 -19.34 -1.07
C GLY A 13 2.21 -17.90 -1.30
N TYR A 14 1.70 -17.60 -2.49
CA TYR A 14 1.20 -16.28 -2.83
C TYR A 14 0.00 -15.85 -1.97
N SER A 15 -0.98 -16.74 -1.78
CA SER A 15 -2.14 -16.46 -0.94
C SER A 15 -1.76 -16.21 0.54
N THR A 16 -0.75 -16.93 1.04
CA THR A 16 -0.25 -16.77 2.41
C THR A 16 0.39 -15.39 2.60
N VAL A 17 1.18 -14.93 1.64
CA VAL A 17 1.80 -13.59 1.67
C VAL A 17 0.74 -12.49 1.67
N MET A 18 -0.28 -12.62 0.81
CA MET A 18 -1.39 -11.67 0.75
C MET A 18 -2.22 -11.64 2.05
N PHE A 19 -2.46 -12.80 2.66
CA PHE A 19 -3.23 -12.88 3.91
C PHE A 19 -2.43 -12.42 5.13
N SER A 20 -1.11 -12.58 5.11
CA SER A 20 -0.24 -12.16 6.22
C SER A 20 -0.17 -10.64 6.41
N GLY A 21 -0.74 -9.84 5.50
CA GLY A 21 -0.68 -8.38 5.58
C GLY A 21 0.74 -7.84 5.49
N ILE A 22 1.68 -8.62 4.94
CA ILE A 22 3.05 -8.17 4.69
C ILE A 22 3.00 -7.24 3.50
N ASP A 23 2.74 -5.97 3.78
CA ASP A 23 2.88 -4.87 2.84
C ASP A 23 4.38 -4.70 2.53
N PHE A 24 4.85 -5.36 1.47
CA PHE A 24 6.16 -5.03 0.86
C PHE A 24 6.15 -3.68 0.12
N SER A 25 5.03 -2.95 0.18
CA SER A 25 4.93 -1.58 -0.29
C SER A 25 5.91 -0.71 0.50
N SER A 26 7.04 -0.35 -0.12
CA SER A 26 7.96 0.68 0.39
C SER A 26 7.31 2.08 0.40
N HIS A 27 6.05 2.19 -0.03
CA HIS A 27 5.23 3.35 0.25
C HIS A 27 4.93 3.35 1.75
N GLN A 28 5.80 4.04 2.52
CA GLN A 28 5.39 4.59 3.80
C GLN A 28 4.03 5.24 3.57
N LYS A 29 2.98 4.68 4.19
CA LYS A 29 1.68 5.35 4.25
C LYS A 29 1.97 6.72 4.84
N SER A 30 1.87 7.77 4.03
CA SER A 30 2.11 9.11 4.50
C SER A 30 0.96 9.41 5.47
N GLU A 31 1.24 9.33 6.77
CA GLU A 31 0.27 9.67 7.78
C GLU A 31 0.17 11.19 7.88
N VAL A 32 -1.05 11.71 7.72
CA VAL A 32 -1.31 13.14 7.96
C VAL A 32 -1.09 13.42 9.44
N SER A 33 -0.13 14.29 9.75
CA SER A 33 0.13 14.75 11.11
C SER A 33 -1.15 15.32 11.76
N PRO A 34 -1.42 15.06 13.05
CA PRO A 34 -2.61 15.56 13.74
C PRO A 34 -2.80 17.07 13.63
N SER A 35 -1.72 17.86 13.62
CA SER A 35 -1.77 19.32 13.47
C SER A 35 -2.29 19.76 12.09
N MET A 36 -2.00 18.98 11.04
CA MET A 36 -2.48 19.24 9.68
C MET A 36 -3.94 18.85 9.50
N ARG A 37 -4.47 17.91 10.31
CA ARG A 37 -5.91 17.56 10.33
C ARG A 37 -6.76 18.64 10.99
N GLN A 38 -6.18 19.41 11.90
CA GLN A 38 -6.88 20.46 12.66
C GLN A 38 -6.94 21.80 11.92
N SER A 39 -6.10 22.00 10.89
CA SER A 39 -6.13 23.19 10.05
C SER A 39 -6.96 22.93 8.79
N PRO A 40 -8.04 23.71 8.52
CA PRO A 40 -8.86 23.55 7.31
C PRO A 40 -8.07 23.61 6.00
N GLY A 41 -6.95 24.36 5.99
CA GLY A 41 -6.03 24.45 4.85
C GLY A 41 -4.90 23.42 4.88
N GLY A 42 -4.49 22.95 6.06
CA GLY A 42 -3.35 22.04 6.24
C GLY A 42 -3.54 20.69 5.57
N TYR A 43 -4.74 20.11 5.70
CA TYR A 43 -5.08 18.84 5.05
C TYR A 43 -5.01 18.91 3.52
N ARG A 44 -5.54 19.99 2.92
CA ARG A 44 -5.57 20.18 1.46
C ARG A 44 -4.17 20.36 0.89
N THR A 45 -3.33 21.17 1.54
CA THR A 45 -1.93 21.38 1.12
C THR A 45 -1.10 20.12 1.30
N TRP A 46 -1.27 19.40 2.41
CA TRP A 46 -0.61 18.12 2.61
C TRP A 46 -1.01 17.12 1.51
N ALA A 47 -2.30 17.02 1.19
CA ALA A 47 -2.80 16.13 0.15
C ALA A 47 -2.23 16.48 -1.23
N PHE A 48 -2.07 17.76 -1.56
CA PHE A 48 -1.45 18.17 -2.82
C PHE A 48 -0.01 17.63 -2.99
N TRP A 49 0.79 17.67 -1.92
CA TRP A 49 2.19 17.24 -1.97
C TRP A 49 2.40 15.74 -1.71
N HIS A 50 1.48 15.07 -1.00
CA HIS A 50 1.66 13.70 -0.52
C HIS A 50 0.67 12.68 -1.10
N ALA A 51 -0.48 13.12 -1.63
CA ALA A 51 -1.41 12.23 -2.36
C ALA A 51 -1.06 12.11 -3.86
N GLY A 52 -0.06 12.86 -4.31
CA GLY A 52 0.23 13.14 -5.73
C GLY A 52 1.25 12.24 -6.42
N SER A 53 1.60 11.05 -5.92
CA SER A 53 2.43 10.08 -6.67
C SER A 53 1.62 8.99 -7.41
N SER A 54 0.29 9.01 -7.35
CA SER A 54 -0.58 8.02 -8.04
C SER A 54 -1.64 8.67 -8.94
N GLY A 55 -1.47 9.94 -9.33
CA GLY A 55 -2.50 10.70 -10.05
C GLY A 55 -2.00 11.62 -11.16
N GLY A 56 -0.81 11.36 -11.71
CA GLY A 56 -0.30 12.06 -12.89
C GLY A 56 -0.28 11.13 -14.09
N LYS A 57 -1.37 11.17 -14.88
CA LYS A 57 -1.56 10.64 -16.25
C LYS A 57 -0.77 9.40 -16.69
#